data_AF-A0A950M718-F1
#
_entry.id   AF-A0A950M718-F1
#
_cell.length_a   1.000
_cell.length_b   1.000
_cell.length_c   1.000
_cell.angle_alpha   90.00
_cell.angle_beta   90.00
_cell.angle_gamma   90.00
#
_symmetry.space_group_name_H-M   'P 1'
#
loop_
_entity.id
_entity.type
_entity.pdbx_description
1 polymer ?
#
loop_
_entity_poly.entity_id
_entity_poly.type
_entity_poly.pdbx_seq_one_letter_code
_entity_poly.pdbx_strand_id
1 'polypeptide(L)'
;MSSWVTGLTTAEIAAMTSSQIASLQTSDIVALSTDQLPAFTTTQIHSYFTTTDIAALTTQQLSLGITTDQLQAFTTAQIAAMTTAQVNQGLTTAQVAALTTAEVVALKTSQVAALTSAQIAQGLSTDQLVAMTSNQIAALTTSQIKNGLTTDQVANLMTSQVTALTTAQIASGLTTAQVAALTTADVVALKTAQVAALTTAQINLGLTTDQLVALTSAQVDALTTSQVSLGLSTAQVAALTTSQVDALKTSQVAALNTAQIAQGLSTDQLVTMSSAQIAALTTNQVKNGLTTAQVAALTTAQAQALTTAQIALGLTTAQVAVMTTADVAALKTAQVAALTTTQIAQGLTTDQLVALTSAQVDALTTAQVAQGLTTADV
;
A
#
# COMPACT_ATOMS: atom_id res chain seq x y z
N MET A 1 -15.20 -51.66 -18.41
CA MET A 1 -14.69 -52.87 -17.74
C MET A 1 -14.08 -52.40 -16.43
N SER A 2 -14.38 -53.05 -15.31
CA SER A 2 -13.70 -52.75 -14.04
C SER A 2 -12.20 -52.99 -14.23
N SER A 3 -11.36 -52.02 -13.86
CA SER A 3 -9.91 -52.23 -13.93
C SER A 3 -9.53 -53.40 -13.02
N TRP A 4 -8.60 -54.23 -13.46
CA TRP A 4 -8.15 -55.42 -12.73
C TRP A 4 -7.46 -55.06 -11.41
N VAL A 5 -6.90 -53.86 -11.29
CA VAL A 5 -6.19 -53.41 -10.08
C VAL A 5 -7.11 -53.28 -8.87
N THR A 6 -8.43 -53.09 -9.07
CA THR A 6 -9.39 -52.99 -7.95
C THR A 6 -9.50 -54.29 -7.14
N GLY A 7 -9.11 -55.42 -7.74
CA GLY A 7 -9.11 -56.73 -7.08
C GLY A 7 -7.84 -57.05 -6.30
N LEU A 8 -6.80 -56.22 -6.40
CA LEU A 8 -5.52 -56.47 -5.74
C LEU A 8 -5.50 -55.98 -4.29
N THR A 9 -4.81 -56.70 -3.43
CA THR A 9 -4.46 -56.25 -2.09
C THR A 9 -3.29 -55.24 -2.12
N THR A 10 -3.13 -54.46 -1.05
CA THR A 10 -1.99 -53.55 -0.91
C THR A 10 -0.64 -54.27 -0.95
N ALA A 11 -0.57 -55.50 -0.42
CA ALA A 11 0.61 -56.35 -0.50
C ALA A 11 0.94 -56.79 -1.94
N GLU A 12 -0.08 -57.12 -2.74
CA GLU A 12 0.11 -57.46 -4.15
C GLU A 12 0.55 -56.25 -4.97
N ILE A 13 -0.01 -55.06 -4.70
CA ILE A 13 0.46 -53.80 -5.32
C ILE A 13 1.93 -53.54 -4.95
N ALA A 14 2.29 -53.64 -3.68
CA ALA A 14 3.66 -53.44 -3.22
C ALA A 14 4.66 -54.44 -3.84
N ALA A 15 4.21 -55.65 -4.18
CA ALA A 15 5.01 -56.69 -4.80
C ALA A 15 5.14 -56.57 -6.33
N MET A 16 4.45 -55.60 -6.97
CA MET A 16 4.52 -55.43 -8.41
C MET A 16 5.93 -55.05 -8.88
N THR A 17 6.38 -55.73 -9.94
CA THR A 17 7.66 -55.43 -10.61
C THR A 17 7.57 -54.13 -11.42
N SER A 18 8.71 -53.51 -11.68
CA SER A 18 8.81 -52.33 -12.54
C SER A 18 8.13 -52.49 -13.91
N SER A 19 8.26 -53.67 -14.54
CA SER A 19 7.61 -53.94 -15.82
C SER A 19 6.09 -54.00 -15.72
N GLN A 20 5.56 -54.54 -14.62
CA GLN A 20 4.12 -54.57 -14.39
C GLN A 20 3.58 -53.15 -14.15
N ILE A 21 4.29 -52.34 -13.37
CA ILE A 21 3.90 -50.94 -13.11
C ILE A 21 3.97 -50.11 -14.40
N ALA A 22 5.02 -50.29 -15.20
CA ALA A 22 5.15 -49.63 -16.51
C ALA A 22 4.06 -50.00 -17.52
N SER A 23 3.37 -51.13 -17.31
CA SER A 23 2.26 -51.58 -18.16
C SER A 23 0.89 -51.06 -17.73
N LEU A 24 0.78 -50.40 -16.56
CA LEU A 24 -0.46 -49.82 -16.10
C LEU A 24 -0.93 -48.72 -17.04
N GLN A 25 -2.22 -48.75 -17.39
CA GLN A 25 -2.85 -47.67 -18.15
C GLN A 25 -3.37 -46.62 -17.18
N THR A 26 -3.59 -45.38 -17.65
CA THR A 26 -4.19 -44.31 -16.83
C THR A 26 -5.52 -44.74 -16.21
N SER A 27 -6.33 -45.54 -16.92
CA SER A 27 -7.58 -46.11 -16.40
C SER A 27 -7.38 -47.05 -15.22
N ASP A 28 -6.22 -47.72 -15.14
CA ASP A 28 -5.86 -48.56 -13.99
C ASP A 28 -5.45 -47.67 -12.83
N ILE A 29 -4.62 -46.65 -13.06
CA ILE A 29 -4.18 -45.71 -12.02
C ILE A 29 -5.36 -45.03 -11.33
N VAL A 30 -6.35 -44.54 -12.09
CA VAL A 30 -7.53 -43.89 -11.52
C VAL A 30 -8.52 -44.87 -10.86
N ALA A 31 -8.37 -46.17 -11.10
CA ALA A 31 -9.17 -47.20 -10.43
C ALA A 31 -8.57 -47.66 -9.09
N LEU A 32 -7.30 -47.36 -8.80
CA LEU A 32 -6.67 -47.68 -7.52
C LEU A 32 -7.41 -47.00 -6.36
N SER A 33 -7.64 -47.74 -5.28
CA SER A 33 -8.22 -47.17 -4.05
C SER A 33 -7.21 -46.26 -3.32
N THR A 34 -7.73 -45.48 -2.37
CA THR A 34 -6.90 -44.67 -1.46
C THR A 34 -6.00 -45.51 -0.55
N ASP A 35 -6.31 -46.80 -0.37
CA ASP A 35 -5.47 -47.72 0.41
C ASP A 35 -4.37 -48.38 -0.44
N GLN A 36 -4.60 -48.49 -1.76
CA GLN A 36 -3.65 -49.10 -2.70
C GLN A 36 -2.57 -48.13 -3.16
N LEU A 37 -2.89 -46.85 -3.37
CA LEU A 37 -1.92 -45.85 -3.82
C LEU A 37 -0.71 -45.69 -2.86
N PRO A 38 -0.88 -45.72 -1.53
CA PRO A 38 0.25 -45.69 -0.59
C PRO A 38 1.18 -46.90 -0.68
N ALA A 39 0.75 -48.02 -1.30
CA ALA A 39 1.57 -49.22 -1.44
C ALA A 39 2.66 -49.08 -2.52
N PHE A 40 2.58 -48.08 -3.40
CA PHE A 40 3.66 -47.75 -4.33
C PHE A 40 4.80 -47.01 -3.62
N THR A 41 6.04 -47.36 -3.91
CA THR A 41 7.21 -46.61 -3.42
C THR A 41 7.34 -45.26 -4.12
N THR A 42 8.04 -44.32 -3.47
CA THR A 42 8.40 -43.01 -4.03
C THR A 42 9.08 -43.14 -5.40
N THR A 43 10.02 -44.08 -5.53
CA THR A 43 10.73 -44.38 -6.80
C THR A 43 9.78 -44.85 -7.90
N GLN A 44 8.79 -45.69 -7.56
CA GLN A 44 7.83 -46.20 -8.53
C GLN A 44 6.90 -45.08 -9.03
N ILE A 45 6.40 -44.25 -8.14
CA ILE A 45 5.60 -43.06 -8.51
C ILE A 45 6.42 -42.12 -9.38
N HIS A 46 7.63 -41.77 -8.95
CA HIS A 46 8.52 -40.87 -9.71
C HIS A 46 8.79 -41.38 -11.13
N SER A 47 9.06 -42.68 -11.28
CA SER A 47 9.57 -43.24 -12.54
C SER A 47 8.49 -43.67 -13.52
N TYR A 48 7.30 -44.06 -13.03
CA TYR A 48 6.29 -44.72 -13.88
C TYR A 48 4.96 -43.98 -13.98
N PHE A 49 4.63 -43.09 -13.05
CA PHE A 49 3.39 -42.32 -13.19
C PHE A 49 3.66 -41.17 -14.16
N THR A 50 2.90 -41.07 -15.24
CA THR A 50 3.08 -40.00 -16.22
C THR A 50 2.36 -38.72 -15.80
N THR A 51 2.62 -37.60 -16.47
CA THR A 51 1.84 -36.36 -16.28
C THR A 51 0.36 -36.56 -16.57
N THR A 52 0.00 -37.46 -17.49
CA THR A 52 -1.39 -37.81 -17.80
C THR A 52 -2.02 -38.58 -16.65
N ASP A 53 -1.28 -39.48 -16.01
CA ASP A 53 -1.76 -40.23 -14.85
C ASP A 53 -2.01 -39.29 -13.66
N ILE A 54 -1.06 -38.40 -13.38
CA ILE A 54 -1.21 -37.39 -12.32
C ILE A 54 -2.40 -36.48 -12.59
N ALA A 55 -2.59 -36.00 -13.83
CA ALA A 55 -3.74 -35.16 -14.18
C ALA A 55 -5.09 -35.90 -14.08
N ALA A 56 -5.09 -37.24 -14.16
CA ALA A 56 -6.29 -38.07 -14.11
C ALA A 56 -6.66 -38.52 -12.68
N LEU A 57 -5.74 -38.49 -11.72
CA LEU A 57 -6.02 -38.83 -10.32
C LEU A 57 -7.21 -38.02 -9.77
N THR A 58 -8.09 -38.66 -9.02
CA THR A 58 -9.18 -37.95 -8.36
C THR A 58 -8.67 -37.09 -7.20
N THR A 59 -9.43 -36.07 -6.80
CA THR A 59 -9.13 -35.28 -5.60
C THR A 59 -9.09 -36.15 -4.34
N GLN A 60 -9.90 -37.21 -4.29
CA GLN A 60 -9.93 -38.14 -3.16
C GLN A 60 -8.66 -39.00 -3.10
N GLN A 61 -8.20 -39.50 -4.26
CA GLN A 61 -6.95 -40.25 -4.37
C GLN A 61 -5.74 -39.41 -4.01
N LEU A 62 -5.69 -38.13 -4.43
CA LEU A 62 -4.61 -37.24 -4.01
C LEU A 62 -4.64 -37.00 -2.51
N SER A 63 -5.78 -36.64 -1.93
CA SER A 63 -5.86 -36.20 -0.53
C SER A 63 -5.66 -37.33 0.49
N LEU A 64 -6.06 -38.56 0.17
CA LEU A 64 -5.97 -39.70 1.09
C LEU A 64 -5.03 -40.81 0.62
N GLY A 65 -4.78 -40.92 -0.68
CA GLY A 65 -4.02 -42.02 -1.27
C GLY A 65 -2.56 -41.68 -1.61
N ILE A 66 -2.17 -40.41 -1.61
CA ILE A 66 -0.78 -40.00 -1.84
C ILE A 66 -0.19 -39.45 -0.55
N THR A 67 0.86 -40.07 -0.03
CA THR A 67 1.56 -39.59 1.17
C THR A 67 2.40 -38.35 0.87
N THR A 68 2.86 -37.64 1.91
CA THR A 68 3.76 -36.48 1.75
C THR A 68 5.09 -36.85 1.11
N ASP A 69 5.61 -38.04 1.40
CA ASP A 69 6.87 -38.53 0.83
C ASP A 69 6.69 -38.92 -0.65
N GLN A 70 5.54 -39.51 -0.99
CA GLN A 70 5.19 -39.80 -2.37
C GLN A 70 4.96 -38.54 -3.19
N LEU A 71 4.33 -37.52 -2.60
CA LEU A 71 4.13 -36.23 -3.28
C LEU A 71 5.47 -35.53 -3.54
N GLN A 72 6.40 -35.52 -2.58
CA GLN A 72 7.77 -35.00 -2.76
C GLN A 72 8.58 -35.75 -3.82
N ALA A 73 8.19 -36.99 -4.14
CA ALA A 73 8.81 -37.76 -5.19
C ALA A 73 8.31 -37.37 -6.59
N PHE A 74 7.29 -36.51 -6.70
CA PHE A 74 6.83 -36.04 -7.99
C PHE A 74 7.92 -35.18 -8.66
N THR A 75 7.96 -35.25 -9.97
CA THR A 75 8.72 -34.33 -10.81
C THR A 75 7.98 -33.00 -10.90
N THR A 76 8.71 -31.92 -11.18
CA THR A 76 8.13 -30.61 -11.47
C THR A 76 7.13 -30.65 -12.64
N ALA A 77 7.36 -31.53 -13.62
CA ALA A 77 6.43 -31.74 -14.73
C ALA A 77 5.11 -32.38 -14.27
N GLN A 78 5.14 -33.34 -13.35
CA GLN A 78 3.96 -33.96 -12.75
C GLN A 78 3.17 -32.95 -11.90
N ILE A 79 3.85 -32.14 -11.08
CA ILE A 79 3.22 -31.05 -10.31
C ILE A 79 2.55 -30.03 -11.25
N ALA A 80 3.24 -29.61 -12.32
CA ALA A 80 2.69 -28.69 -13.32
C ALA A 80 1.53 -29.29 -14.15
N ALA A 81 1.38 -30.61 -14.17
CA ALA A 81 0.30 -31.31 -14.87
C ALA A 81 -1.00 -31.38 -14.05
N MET A 82 -0.94 -31.18 -12.74
CA MET A 82 -2.13 -31.20 -11.89
C MET A 82 -3.18 -30.17 -12.35
N THR A 83 -4.45 -30.53 -12.24
CA THR A 83 -5.56 -29.61 -12.51
C THR A 83 -5.76 -28.64 -11.34
N THR A 84 -6.47 -27.54 -11.58
CA THR A 84 -6.83 -26.59 -10.52
C THR A 84 -7.74 -27.23 -9.46
N ALA A 85 -8.61 -28.16 -9.84
CA ALA A 85 -9.46 -28.90 -8.91
C ALA A 85 -8.63 -29.80 -7.98
N GLN A 86 -7.60 -30.47 -8.53
CA GLN A 86 -6.66 -31.27 -7.76
C GLN A 86 -5.84 -30.41 -6.78
N VAL A 87 -5.36 -29.25 -7.21
CA VAL A 87 -4.62 -28.34 -6.32
C VAL A 87 -5.52 -27.77 -5.23
N ASN A 88 -6.75 -27.36 -5.54
CA ASN A 88 -7.68 -26.75 -4.59
C ASN A 88 -8.26 -27.74 -3.57
N GLN A 89 -8.67 -28.93 -4.03
CA GLN A 89 -9.44 -29.89 -3.23
C GLN A 89 -8.74 -31.22 -3.00
N GLY A 90 -7.72 -31.54 -3.80
CA GLY A 90 -6.98 -32.80 -3.72
C GLY A 90 -5.71 -32.73 -2.87
N LEU A 91 -5.16 -31.54 -2.64
CA LEU A 91 -3.99 -31.37 -1.77
C LEU A 91 -4.41 -30.87 -0.38
N THR A 92 -4.02 -31.61 0.64
CA THR A 92 -4.10 -31.18 2.05
C THR A 92 -3.03 -30.12 2.36
N THR A 93 -3.17 -29.42 3.48
CA THR A 93 -2.16 -28.46 3.94
C THR A 93 -0.80 -29.13 4.21
N ALA A 94 -0.80 -30.34 4.77
CA ALA A 94 0.42 -31.12 5.00
C ALA A 94 1.11 -31.52 3.68
N GLN A 95 0.34 -31.86 2.66
CA GLN A 95 0.87 -32.14 1.32
C GLN A 95 1.44 -30.90 0.65
N VAL A 96 0.79 -29.74 0.77
CA VAL A 96 1.37 -28.47 0.27
C VAL A 96 2.67 -28.13 1.02
N ALA A 97 2.72 -28.37 2.33
CA ALA A 97 3.93 -28.19 3.15
C ALA A 97 5.08 -29.12 2.77
N ALA A 98 4.76 -30.29 2.21
CA ALA A 98 5.76 -31.24 1.76
C ALA A 98 6.43 -30.81 0.44
N LEU A 99 5.80 -29.95 -0.38
CA LEU A 99 6.37 -29.57 -1.67
C LEU A 99 7.77 -28.94 -1.51
N THR A 100 8.69 -29.27 -2.39
CA THR A 100 9.97 -28.57 -2.49
C THR A 100 9.78 -27.19 -3.11
N THR A 101 10.76 -26.30 -2.94
CA THR A 101 10.74 -24.98 -3.59
C THR A 101 10.68 -25.08 -5.11
N ALA A 102 11.34 -26.07 -5.71
CA ALA A 102 11.31 -26.33 -7.15
C ALA A 102 9.90 -26.75 -7.63
N GLU A 103 9.18 -27.55 -6.84
CA GLU A 103 7.80 -27.95 -7.15
C GLU A 103 6.82 -26.78 -6.99
N VAL A 104 7.00 -25.94 -5.96
CA VAL A 104 6.21 -24.71 -5.81
C VAL A 104 6.43 -23.77 -7.00
N VAL A 105 7.66 -23.61 -7.47
CA VAL A 105 7.97 -22.82 -8.68
C VAL A 105 7.38 -23.46 -9.95
N ALA A 106 7.23 -24.79 -9.99
CA ALA A 106 6.63 -25.49 -11.13
C ALA A 106 5.11 -25.28 -11.25
N LEU A 107 4.43 -24.84 -10.19
CA LEU A 107 3.01 -24.53 -10.25
C LEU A 107 2.72 -23.40 -11.24
N LYS A 108 1.82 -23.65 -12.18
CA LYS A 108 1.27 -22.65 -13.09
C LYS A 108 0.51 -21.59 -12.29
N THR A 109 0.42 -20.38 -12.83
CA THR A 109 -0.34 -19.27 -12.23
C THR A 109 -1.81 -19.63 -11.97
N SER A 110 -2.43 -20.43 -12.83
CA SER A 110 -3.80 -20.93 -12.62
C SER A 110 -3.91 -21.90 -11.45
N GLN A 111 -2.89 -22.71 -11.18
CA GLN A 111 -2.83 -23.60 -10.02
C GLN A 111 -2.57 -22.81 -8.74
N VAL A 112 -1.66 -21.82 -8.77
CA VAL A 112 -1.44 -20.90 -7.64
C VAL A 112 -2.72 -20.15 -7.28
N ALA A 113 -3.45 -19.62 -8.26
CA ALA A 113 -4.74 -18.97 -8.05
C ALA A 113 -5.83 -19.92 -7.51
N ALA A 114 -5.64 -21.24 -7.65
CA ALA A 114 -6.55 -22.26 -7.14
C ALA A 114 -6.23 -22.73 -5.71
N LEU A 115 -5.04 -22.43 -5.15
CA LEU A 115 -4.73 -22.77 -3.76
C LEU A 115 -5.74 -22.13 -2.80
N THR A 116 -6.18 -22.84 -1.77
CA THR A 116 -7.00 -22.22 -0.73
C THR A 116 -6.15 -21.33 0.18
N SER A 117 -6.76 -20.35 0.86
CA SER A 117 -6.05 -19.55 1.87
C SER A 117 -5.46 -20.42 2.99
N ALA A 118 -6.10 -21.53 3.35
CA ALA A 118 -5.59 -22.47 4.35
C ALA A 118 -4.32 -23.20 3.84
N GLN A 119 -4.29 -23.62 2.58
CA GLN A 119 -3.11 -24.21 1.96
C GLN A 119 -1.93 -23.24 1.90
N ILE A 120 -2.19 -21.94 1.72
CA ILE A 120 -1.13 -20.93 1.78
C ILE A 120 -0.68 -20.69 3.23
N ALA A 121 -1.61 -20.43 4.15
CA ALA A 121 -1.30 -20.06 5.53
C ALA A 121 -0.64 -21.18 6.33
N GLN A 122 -1.04 -22.42 6.11
CA GLN A 122 -0.59 -23.57 6.88
C GLN A 122 0.29 -24.52 6.07
N GLY A 123 0.26 -24.39 4.74
CA GLY A 123 0.96 -25.29 3.83
C GLY A 123 2.17 -24.67 3.14
N LEU A 124 2.32 -23.34 3.05
CA LEU A 124 3.54 -22.76 2.47
C LEU A 124 4.45 -22.23 3.57
N SER A 125 5.69 -22.71 3.58
CA SER A 125 6.80 -22.12 4.33
C SER A 125 7.24 -20.80 3.73
N THR A 126 8.00 -20.02 4.51
CA THR A 126 8.60 -18.78 4.02
C THR A 126 9.54 -19.03 2.84
N ASP A 127 10.35 -20.08 2.87
CA ASP A 127 11.28 -20.41 1.79
C ASP A 127 10.55 -20.77 0.48
N GLN A 128 9.43 -21.50 0.59
CA GLN A 128 8.58 -21.80 -0.56
C GLN A 128 7.94 -20.53 -1.14
N LEU A 129 7.45 -19.63 -0.29
CA LEU A 129 6.85 -18.36 -0.72
C LEU A 129 7.89 -17.44 -1.38
N VAL A 130 9.10 -17.34 -0.82
CA VAL A 130 10.19 -16.55 -1.39
C VAL A 130 10.70 -17.15 -2.70
N ALA A 131 10.63 -18.47 -2.88
CA ALA A 131 10.98 -19.10 -4.14
C ALA A 131 9.97 -18.79 -5.28
N MET A 132 8.72 -18.44 -4.96
CA MET A 132 7.70 -18.15 -5.98
C MET A 132 8.14 -17.02 -6.92
N THR A 133 7.85 -17.18 -8.20
CA THR A 133 8.11 -16.14 -9.20
C THR A 133 7.17 -14.94 -9.01
N SER A 134 7.58 -13.76 -9.50
CA SER A 134 6.73 -12.57 -9.53
C SER A 134 5.38 -12.81 -10.23
N ASN A 135 5.34 -13.66 -11.26
CA ASN A 135 4.09 -14.02 -11.95
C ASN A 135 3.15 -14.87 -11.08
N GLN A 136 3.70 -15.76 -10.25
CA GLN A 136 2.92 -16.55 -9.31
C GLN A 136 2.38 -15.69 -8.17
N ILE A 137 3.17 -14.74 -7.65
CA ILE A 137 2.72 -13.76 -6.66
C ILE A 137 1.60 -12.88 -7.24
N ALA A 138 1.75 -12.39 -8.47
CA ALA A 138 0.71 -11.62 -9.16
C ALA A 138 -0.57 -12.44 -9.45
N ALA A 139 -0.48 -13.77 -9.47
CA ALA A 139 -1.62 -14.66 -9.68
C ALA A 139 -2.41 -14.95 -8.41
N LEU A 140 -1.87 -14.65 -7.21
CA LEU A 140 -2.61 -14.81 -5.96
C LEU A 140 -3.86 -13.90 -5.96
N THR A 141 -4.99 -14.46 -5.56
CA THR A 141 -6.20 -13.68 -5.34
C THR A 141 -6.08 -12.79 -4.11
N THR A 142 -6.92 -11.76 -4.02
CA THR A 142 -6.98 -10.89 -2.83
C THR A 142 -7.31 -11.67 -1.56
N SER A 143 -8.20 -12.67 -1.63
CA SER A 143 -8.54 -13.53 -0.48
C SER A 143 -7.38 -14.41 -0.02
N GLN A 144 -6.57 -14.92 -0.97
CA GLN A 144 -5.37 -15.68 -0.67
C GLN A 144 -4.31 -14.84 0.02
N ILE A 145 -4.10 -13.58 -0.41
CA ILE A 145 -3.16 -12.69 0.28
C ILE A 145 -3.70 -12.32 1.66
N LYS A 146 -4.96 -11.90 1.74
CA LYS A 146 -5.58 -11.39 2.98
C LYS A 146 -5.64 -12.41 4.09
N ASN A 147 -6.00 -13.64 3.76
CA ASN A 147 -6.26 -14.70 4.74
C ASN A 147 -5.20 -15.81 4.72
N GLY A 148 -4.32 -15.81 3.72
CA GLY A 148 -3.32 -16.85 3.51
C GLY A 148 -1.90 -16.43 3.87
N LEU A 149 -1.53 -15.16 3.73
CA LEU A 149 -0.17 -14.71 4.10
C LEU A 149 -0.13 -14.20 5.54
N THR A 150 0.85 -14.66 6.31
CA THR A 150 1.16 -14.10 7.63
C THR A 150 1.98 -12.82 7.50
N THR A 151 2.08 -12.02 8.57
CA THR A 151 2.97 -10.85 8.60
C THR A 151 4.43 -11.25 8.42
N ASP A 152 4.86 -12.36 9.01
CA ASP A 152 6.23 -12.85 8.89
C ASP A 152 6.56 -13.28 7.45
N GLN A 153 5.60 -13.91 6.78
CA GLN A 153 5.72 -14.24 5.35
C GLN A 153 5.81 -12.98 4.48
N VAL A 154 4.98 -11.97 4.75
CA VAL A 154 5.01 -10.70 4.02
C VAL A 154 6.34 -9.96 4.22
N ALA A 155 6.87 -9.94 5.46
CA ALA A 155 8.15 -9.30 5.78
C ALA A 155 9.36 -9.97 5.10
N ASN A 156 9.23 -11.23 4.68
CA ASN A 156 10.30 -11.98 4.01
C ASN A 156 10.14 -12.02 2.48
N LEU A 157 9.07 -11.45 1.91
CA LEU A 157 8.95 -11.34 0.45
C LEU A 157 10.13 -10.58 -0.13
N MET A 158 10.59 -10.99 -1.31
CA MET A 158 11.55 -10.21 -2.06
C MET A 158 10.88 -8.93 -2.57
N THR A 159 11.64 -7.85 -2.66
CA THR A 159 11.16 -6.58 -3.24
C THR A 159 10.63 -6.74 -4.68
N SER A 160 11.18 -7.67 -5.47
CA SER A 160 10.67 -8.03 -6.80
C SER A 160 9.30 -8.73 -6.78
N GLN A 161 8.95 -9.39 -5.69
CA GLN A 161 7.64 -9.99 -5.45
C GLN A 161 6.64 -8.92 -4.98
N VAL A 162 7.05 -8.01 -4.07
CA VAL A 162 6.21 -6.89 -3.63
C VAL A 162 5.85 -5.98 -4.80
N THR A 163 6.80 -5.64 -5.66
CA THR A 163 6.55 -4.81 -6.86
C THR A 163 5.76 -5.51 -7.97
N ALA A 164 5.57 -6.84 -7.85
CA ALA A 164 4.70 -7.63 -8.72
C ALA A 164 3.23 -7.65 -8.27
N LEU A 165 2.94 -7.26 -7.02
CA LEU A 165 1.56 -7.16 -6.53
C LEU A 165 0.76 -6.17 -7.39
N THR A 166 -0.40 -6.59 -7.84
CA THR A 166 -1.34 -5.72 -8.54
C THR A 166 -1.95 -4.70 -7.59
N THR A 167 -2.49 -3.60 -8.12
CA THR A 167 -3.18 -2.58 -7.33
C THR A 167 -4.38 -3.16 -6.56
N ALA A 168 -5.09 -4.14 -7.12
CA ALA A 168 -6.19 -4.84 -6.44
C ALA A 168 -5.69 -5.67 -5.25
N GLN A 169 -4.55 -6.35 -5.40
CA GLN A 169 -3.91 -7.09 -4.30
C GLN A 169 -3.41 -6.17 -3.19
N ILE A 170 -2.86 -5.00 -3.53
CA ILE A 170 -2.53 -3.98 -2.53
C ILE A 170 -3.78 -3.47 -1.82
N ALA A 171 -4.78 -2.99 -2.55
CA ALA A 171 -5.96 -2.33 -1.97
C ALA A 171 -6.85 -3.26 -1.14
N SER A 172 -7.05 -4.49 -1.61
CA SER A 172 -8.06 -5.42 -1.06
C SER A 172 -7.48 -6.74 -0.56
N GLY A 173 -6.22 -7.03 -0.90
CA GLY A 173 -5.52 -8.24 -0.45
C GLY A 173 -4.70 -8.01 0.81
N LEU A 174 -3.99 -6.89 0.93
CA LEU A 174 -3.20 -6.61 2.15
C LEU A 174 -4.08 -6.06 3.28
N THR A 175 -3.94 -6.64 4.46
CA THR A 175 -4.44 -6.07 5.72
C THR A 175 -3.51 -4.95 6.20
N THR A 176 -3.96 -4.13 7.15
CA THR A 176 -3.10 -3.10 7.77
C THR A 176 -1.88 -3.72 8.44
N ALA A 177 -2.04 -4.86 9.12
CA ALA A 177 -0.92 -5.58 9.75
C ALA A 177 0.09 -6.10 8.72
N GLN A 178 -0.36 -6.59 7.56
CA GLN A 178 0.53 -7.01 6.48
C GLN A 178 1.23 -5.82 5.81
N VAL A 179 0.56 -4.67 5.65
CA VAL A 179 1.21 -3.43 5.18
C VAL A 179 2.30 -2.99 6.17
N ALA A 180 2.05 -3.08 7.48
CA ALA A 180 3.03 -2.77 8.51
C ALA A 180 4.25 -3.70 8.48
N ALA A 181 4.09 -4.92 7.97
CA ALA A 181 5.16 -5.91 7.85
C ALA A 181 6.07 -5.69 6.63
N LEU A 182 5.71 -4.83 5.67
CA LEU A 182 6.59 -4.51 4.54
C LEU A 182 7.88 -3.84 5.04
N THR A 183 9.01 -4.11 4.39
CA THR A 183 10.24 -3.39 4.74
C THR A 183 10.23 -1.97 4.16
N THR A 184 11.08 -1.08 4.65
CA THR A 184 11.27 0.25 4.03
C THR A 184 11.76 0.14 2.59
N ALA A 185 12.59 -0.86 2.28
CA ALA A 185 13.04 -1.15 0.91
C ALA A 185 11.86 -1.54 -0.01
N ASP A 186 10.92 -2.33 0.51
CA ASP A 186 9.71 -2.70 -0.24
C ASP A 186 8.84 -1.49 -0.51
N VAL A 187 8.64 -0.63 0.50
CA VAL A 187 7.86 0.60 0.38
C VAL A 187 8.50 1.57 -0.63
N VAL A 188 9.82 1.75 -0.61
CA VAL A 188 10.55 2.56 -1.60
C VAL A 188 10.38 2.00 -3.01
N ALA A 189 10.32 0.67 -3.16
CA ALA A 189 10.21 0.03 -4.47
C ALA A 189 8.79 0.04 -5.05
N LEU A 190 7.75 0.30 -4.24
CA LEU A 190 6.37 0.38 -4.73
C LEU A 190 6.26 1.39 -5.88
N LYS A 191 5.57 0.99 -6.95
CA LYS A 191 5.23 1.90 -8.04
C LYS A 191 4.22 2.93 -7.55
N THR A 192 4.23 4.11 -8.15
CA THR A 192 3.27 5.19 -7.84
C THR A 192 1.81 4.73 -7.93
N ALA A 193 1.48 3.87 -8.91
CA ALA A 193 0.14 3.27 -9.02
C ALA A 193 -0.22 2.33 -7.85
N GLN A 194 0.76 1.61 -7.28
CA GLN A 194 0.55 0.76 -6.10
C GLN A 194 0.37 1.62 -4.84
N VAL A 195 1.14 2.70 -4.70
CA VAL A 195 0.96 3.68 -3.61
C VAL A 195 -0.41 4.35 -3.68
N ALA A 196 -0.85 4.78 -4.87
CA ALA A 196 -2.19 5.33 -5.08
C ALA A 196 -3.32 4.32 -4.82
N ALA A 197 -3.03 3.02 -4.84
CA ALA A 197 -4.00 1.97 -4.54
C ALA A 197 -4.14 1.66 -3.03
N LEU A 198 -3.21 2.13 -2.18
CA LEU A 198 -3.33 1.96 -0.73
C LEU A 198 -4.62 2.60 -0.22
N THR A 199 -5.37 1.88 0.59
CA THR A 199 -6.55 2.44 1.25
C THR A 199 -6.15 3.45 2.33
N THR A 200 -7.07 4.33 2.71
CA THR A 200 -6.85 5.27 3.82
C THR A 200 -6.54 4.54 5.12
N ALA A 201 -7.17 3.39 5.38
CA ALA A 201 -6.88 2.56 6.54
C ALA A 201 -5.48 1.94 6.50
N GLN A 202 -5.02 1.48 5.33
CA GLN A 202 -3.66 0.96 5.16
C GLN A 202 -2.60 2.03 5.37
N ILE A 203 -2.84 3.28 4.97
CA ILE A 203 -1.91 4.39 5.26
C ILE A 203 -1.95 4.74 6.75
N ASN A 204 -3.13 4.94 7.32
CA ASN A 204 -3.28 5.44 8.69
C ASN A 204 -2.82 4.42 9.74
N LEU A 205 -3.20 3.15 9.56
CA LEU A 205 -3.01 2.09 10.55
C LEU A 205 -2.00 1.03 10.12
N GLY A 206 -1.60 1.01 8.85
CA GLY A 206 -0.69 0.02 8.31
C GLY A 206 0.72 0.55 8.10
N LEU A 207 0.90 1.76 7.56
CA LEU A 207 2.24 2.31 7.38
C LEU A 207 2.82 2.80 8.72
N THR A 208 4.00 2.29 9.05
CA THR A 208 4.82 2.82 10.15
C THR A 208 5.41 4.17 9.78
N THR A 209 5.86 4.92 10.78
CA THR A 209 6.53 6.21 10.55
C THR A 209 7.75 6.06 9.65
N ASP A 210 8.59 5.04 9.88
CA ASP A 210 9.80 4.81 9.08
C ASP A 210 9.47 4.48 7.62
N GLN A 211 8.41 3.70 7.38
CA GLN A 211 7.92 3.42 6.02
C GLN A 211 7.39 4.68 5.33
N LEU A 212 6.67 5.53 6.07
CA LEU A 212 6.15 6.79 5.52
C LEU A 212 7.29 7.76 5.15
N VAL A 213 8.29 7.91 6.02
CA VAL A 213 9.48 8.74 5.76
C VAL A 213 10.32 8.16 4.62
N ALA A 214 10.28 6.85 4.41
CA ALA A 214 10.97 6.20 3.29
C ALA A 214 10.30 6.44 1.92
N LEU A 215 9.04 6.91 1.85
CA LEU A 215 8.41 7.21 0.56
C LEU A 215 9.22 8.24 -0.23
N THR A 216 9.42 7.98 -1.52
CA THR A 216 10.02 8.94 -2.43
C THR A 216 9.06 10.10 -2.72
N SER A 217 9.59 11.27 -3.12
CA SER A 217 8.77 12.41 -3.55
C SER A 217 7.76 12.06 -4.64
N ALA A 218 8.13 11.17 -5.59
CA ALA A 218 7.22 10.71 -6.63
C ALA A 218 6.06 9.84 -6.09
N GLN A 219 6.30 9.07 -5.02
CA GLN A 219 5.26 8.28 -4.37
C GLN A 219 4.33 9.18 -3.53
N VAL A 220 4.86 10.21 -2.87
CA VAL A 220 4.06 11.22 -2.16
C VAL A 220 3.20 12.02 -3.13
N ASP A 221 3.75 12.45 -4.26
CA ASP A 221 3.02 13.10 -5.37
C ASP A 221 1.88 12.21 -5.92
N ALA A 222 2.02 10.89 -5.84
CA ALA A 222 1.03 9.92 -6.30
C ALA A 222 -0.12 9.67 -5.32
N LEU A 223 -0.03 10.13 -4.07
CA LEU A 223 -1.13 10.00 -3.11
C LEU A 223 -2.39 10.71 -3.63
N THR A 224 -3.54 10.11 -3.42
CA THR A 224 -4.83 10.75 -3.70
C THR A 224 -5.16 11.76 -2.60
N THR A 225 -6.06 12.70 -2.90
CA THR A 225 -6.54 13.68 -1.91
C THR A 225 -7.21 13.02 -0.71
N SER A 226 -7.91 11.91 -0.90
CA SER A 226 -8.51 11.13 0.20
C SER A 226 -7.46 10.43 1.06
N GLN A 227 -6.39 9.90 0.45
CA GLN A 227 -5.26 9.32 1.19
C GLN A 227 -4.54 10.38 2.03
N VAL A 228 -4.37 11.59 1.50
CA VAL A 228 -3.79 12.71 2.26
C VAL A 228 -4.72 13.15 3.40
N SER A 229 -6.00 13.37 3.14
CA SER A 229 -6.92 13.98 4.13
C SER A 229 -7.44 13.03 5.20
N LEU A 230 -7.60 11.74 4.88
CA LEU A 230 -8.18 10.73 5.76
C LEU A 230 -7.19 9.60 6.09
N GLY A 231 -6.16 9.41 5.27
CA GLY A 231 -5.17 8.35 5.45
C GLY A 231 -3.97 8.78 6.30
N LEU A 232 -3.57 10.05 6.29
CA LEU A 232 -2.47 10.53 7.12
C LEU A 232 -2.99 11.06 8.47
N SER A 233 -2.50 10.52 9.57
CA SER A 233 -2.69 11.13 10.90
C SER A 233 -1.85 12.41 11.04
N THR A 234 -2.13 13.23 12.06
CA THR A 234 -1.32 14.42 12.36
C THR A 234 0.15 14.06 12.65
N ALA A 235 0.37 12.97 13.38
CA ALA A 235 1.72 12.46 13.67
C ALA A 235 2.46 12.00 12.39
N GLN A 236 1.74 11.38 11.45
CA GLN A 236 2.29 10.98 10.16
C GLN A 236 2.63 12.19 9.29
N VAL A 237 1.79 13.23 9.26
CA VAL A 237 2.12 14.50 8.57
C VAL A 237 3.34 15.16 9.19
N ALA A 238 3.47 15.17 10.52
CA ALA A 238 4.64 15.70 11.23
C ALA A 238 5.93 14.94 10.94
N ALA A 239 5.83 13.66 10.59
CA ALA A 239 6.99 12.85 10.24
C ALA A 239 7.47 13.03 8.79
N LEU A 240 6.66 13.63 7.90
CA LEU A 240 7.07 13.84 6.52
C LEU A 240 8.35 14.70 6.46
N THR A 241 9.26 14.35 5.56
CA THR A 241 10.42 15.21 5.30
C THR A 241 10.00 16.48 4.56
N THR A 242 10.84 17.52 4.61
CA THR A 242 10.60 18.75 3.85
C THR A 242 10.49 18.48 2.34
N SER A 243 11.32 17.58 1.79
CA SER A 243 11.24 17.18 0.37
C SER A 243 9.96 16.40 0.01
N GLN A 244 9.35 15.71 0.97
CA GLN A 244 8.05 15.07 0.77
C GLN A 244 6.90 16.08 0.83
N VAL A 245 6.97 17.06 1.75
CA VAL A 245 5.99 18.16 1.82
C VAL A 245 6.04 19.04 0.56
N ASP A 246 7.24 19.39 0.09
CA ASP A 246 7.43 20.13 -1.16
C ASP A 246 6.90 19.36 -2.39
N ALA A 247 6.92 18.02 -2.36
CA ALA A 247 6.38 17.18 -3.43
C ALA A 247 4.84 17.10 -3.48
N LEU A 248 4.12 17.65 -2.49
CA LEU A 248 2.65 17.62 -2.50
C LEU A 248 2.08 18.51 -3.61
N LYS A 249 1.17 17.98 -4.41
CA LYS A 249 0.35 18.77 -5.35
C LYS A 249 -0.48 19.80 -4.59
N THR A 250 -0.79 20.90 -5.27
CA THR A 250 -1.74 21.91 -4.77
C THR A 250 -3.10 21.31 -4.39
N SER A 251 -3.57 20.29 -5.13
CA SER A 251 -4.81 19.56 -4.81
C SER A 251 -4.71 18.72 -3.54
N GLN A 252 -3.54 18.13 -3.25
CA GLN A 252 -3.28 17.40 -2.02
C GLN A 252 -3.17 18.36 -0.83
N VAL A 253 -2.49 19.50 -1.00
CA VAL A 253 -2.42 20.56 0.02
C VAL A 253 -3.81 21.10 0.35
N ALA A 254 -4.64 21.37 -0.66
CA ALA A 254 -6.03 21.79 -0.47
C ALA A 254 -6.91 20.72 0.22
N ALA A 255 -6.49 19.45 0.21
CA ALA A 255 -7.20 18.36 0.86
C ALA A 255 -6.81 18.18 2.34
N LEU A 256 -5.65 18.70 2.80
CA LEU A 256 -5.25 18.60 4.21
C LEU A 256 -6.34 19.15 5.13
N ASN A 257 -6.69 18.43 6.18
CA ASN A 257 -7.62 18.95 7.18
C ASN A 257 -6.91 19.96 8.10
N THR A 258 -7.68 20.76 8.85
CA THR A 258 -7.14 21.82 9.70
C THR A 258 -6.25 21.28 10.83
N ALA A 259 -6.51 20.08 11.36
CA ALA A 259 -5.68 19.47 12.37
C ALA A 259 -4.32 19.00 11.81
N GLN A 260 -4.31 18.44 10.59
CA GLN A 260 -3.09 18.07 9.88
C GLN A 260 -2.20 19.29 9.63
N ILE A 261 -2.79 20.45 9.32
CA ILE A 261 -2.02 21.69 9.18
C ILE A 261 -1.55 22.18 10.55
N ALA A 262 -2.46 22.38 11.50
CA ALA A 262 -2.16 23.02 12.78
C ALA A 262 -1.18 22.23 13.66
N GLN A 263 -1.31 20.90 13.65
CA GLN A 263 -0.54 20.01 14.53
C GLN A 263 0.45 19.14 13.76
N GLY A 264 0.22 18.94 12.46
CA GLY A 264 1.06 18.07 11.64
C GLY A 264 2.14 18.81 10.87
N LEU A 265 1.94 20.04 10.40
CA LEU A 265 2.99 20.76 9.68
C LEU A 265 3.87 21.57 10.63
N SER A 266 5.17 21.28 10.66
CA SER A 266 6.16 22.12 11.33
C SER A 266 6.40 23.42 10.55
N THR A 267 7.00 24.40 11.20
CA THR A 267 7.44 25.63 10.52
C THR A 267 8.48 25.35 9.44
N ASP A 268 9.38 24.39 9.68
CA ASP A 268 10.42 23.99 8.71
C ASP A 268 9.82 23.34 7.46
N GLN A 269 8.79 22.51 7.62
CA GLN A 269 8.03 21.97 6.49
C GLN A 269 7.27 23.07 5.75
N LEU A 270 6.63 23.98 6.48
CA LEU A 270 5.83 25.06 5.90
C LEU A 270 6.70 25.99 5.03
N VAL A 271 7.90 26.37 5.47
CA VAL A 271 8.79 27.26 4.69
C VAL A 271 9.32 26.61 3.41
N THR A 272 9.33 25.27 3.34
CA THR A 272 9.69 24.56 2.10
C THR A 272 8.57 24.48 1.08
N MET A 273 7.33 24.81 1.45
CA MET A 273 6.23 24.82 0.49
C MET A 273 6.39 25.94 -0.55
N SER A 274 6.13 25.65 -1.81
CA SER A 274 6.02 26.64 -2.87
C SER A 274 4.90 27.67 -2.62
N SER A 275 5.05 28.86 -3.20
CA SER A 275 4.00 29.88 -3.25
C SER A 275 2.67 29.34 -3.82
N ALA A 276 2.72 28.41 -4.78
CA ALA A 276 1.53 27.80 -5.37
C ALA A 276 0.78 26.89 -4.36
N GLN A 277 1.51 26.14 -3.53
CA GLN A 277 0.91 25.32 -2.47
C GLN A 277 0.28 26.21 -1.37
N ILE A 278 0.93 27.31 -0.98
CA ILE A 278 0.35 28.27 -0.03
C ILE A 278 -0.92 28.91 -0.59
N ALA A 279 -0.91 29.32 -1.87
CA ALA A 279 -2.08 29.86 -2.56
C ALA A 279 -3.22 28.83 -2.72
N ALA A 280 -2.92 27.53 -2.66
CA ALA A 280 -3.90 26.45 -2.75
C ALA A 280 -4.64 26.16 -1.44
N LEU A 281 -4.16 26.68 -0.29
CA LEU A 281 -4.87 26.55 0.98
C LEU A 281 -6.27 27.17 0.88
N THR A 282 -7.28 26.48 1.38
CA THR A 282 -8.63 27.04 1.51
C THR A 282 -8.65 28.11 2.61
N THR A 283 -9.64 29.00 2.57
CA THR A 283 -9.84 30.01 3.63
C THR A 283 -10.04 29.35 5.00
N ASN A 284 -10.70 28.20 5.07
CA ASN A 284 -10.87 27.43 6.31
C ASN A 284 -9.53 26.88 6.84
N GLN A 285 -8.66 26.37 5.95
CA GLN A 285 -7.33 25.91 6.32
C GLN A 285 -6.42 27.06 6.80
N VAL A 286 -6.47 28.22 6.16
CA VAL A 286 -5.74 29.42 6.64
C VAL A 286 -6.27 29.84 8.02
N LYS A 287 -7.60 29.90 8.19
CA LYS A 287 -8.23 30.40 9.42
C LYS A 287 -8.09 29.50 10.62
N ASN A 288 -8.35 28.22 10.43
CA ASN A 288 -8.48 27.24 11.51
C ASN A 288 -7.35 26.21 11.51
N GLY A 289 -6.50 26.21 10.47
CA GLY A 289 -5.38 25.27 10.32
C GLY A 289 -4.01 25.92 10.55
N LEU A 290 -3.77 27.16 10.12
CA LEU A 290 -2.49 27.81 10.41
C LEU A 290 -2.48 28.38 11.84
N THR A 291 -1.47 28.03 12.62
CA THR A 291 -1.19 28.66 13.92
C THR A 291 -0.49 30.01 13.72
N THR A 292 -0.45 30.84 14.76
CA THR A 292 0.30 32.11 14.71
C THR A 292 1.80 31.87 14.49
N ALA A 293 2.38 30.82 15.09
CA ALA A 293 3.77 30.45 14.85
C ALA A 293 4.03 30.06 13.39
N GLN A 294 3.10 29.34 12.76
CA GLN A 294 3.17 28.99 11.34
C GLN A 294 3.03 30.21 10.43
N VAL A 295 2.12 31.15 10.74
CA VAL A 295 1.98 32.39 9.96
C VAL A 295 3.23 33.27 10.09
N ALA A 296 3.78 33.40 11.30
CA ALA A 296 5.03 34.15 11.54
C ALA A 296 6.25 33.55 10.84
N ALA A 297 6.22 32.25 10.57
CA ALA A 297 7.31 31.54 9.89
C ALA A 297 7.23 31.62 8.37
N LEU A 298 6.11 32.06 7.78
CA LEU A 298 5.98 32.17 6.31
C LEU A 298 7.12 33.03 5.75
N THR A 299 7.67 32.61 4.63
CA THR A 299 8.58 33.46 3.87
C THR A 299 7.80 34.60 3.24
N THR A 300 8.48 35.73 2.97
CA THR A 300 7.87 36.88 2.30
C THR A 300 7.27 36.54 0.93
N ALA A 301 7.87 35.59 0.19
CA ALA A 301 7.33 35.10 -1.07
C ALA A 301 6.04 34.27 -0.90
N GLN A 302 5.92 33.53 0.22
CA GLN A 302 4.71 32.79 0.57
C GLN A 302 3.61 33.73 1.07
N ALA A 303 3.94 34.72 1.90
CA ALA A 303 3.00 35.75 2.35
C ALA A 303 2.42 36.55 1.17
N GLN A 304 3.28 36.94 0.21
CA GLN A 304 2.84 37.57 -1.05
C GLN A 304 2.00 36.63 -1.94
N ALA A 305 2.08 35.31 -1.76
CA ALA A 305 1.29 34.35 -2.53
C ALA A 305 -0.15 34.19 -2.01
N LEU A 306 -0.44 34.64 -0.78
CA LEU A 306 -1.78 34.56 -0.22
C LEU A 306 -2.81 35.26 -1.11
N THR A 307 -3.89 34.58 -1.47
CA THR A 307 -4.98 35.15 -2.26
C THR A 307 -5.73 36.21 -1.46
N THR A 308 -6.42 37.12 -2.15
CA THR A 308 -7.27 38.13 -1.49
C THR A 308 -8.36 37.49 -0.62
N ALA A 309 -8.90 36.34 -1.02
CA ALA A 309 -9.86 35.59 -0.22
C ALA A 309 -9.24 34.98 1.05
N GLN A 310 -8.02 34.43 0.94
CA GLN A 310 -7.28 33.93 2.12
C GLN A 310 -6.93 35.07 3.08
N ILE A 311 -6.60 36.27 2.59
CA ILE A 311 -6.38 37.43 3.45
C ILE A 311 -7.69 37.86 4.10
N ALA A 312 -8.73 38.16 3.32
CA ALA A 312 -9.99 38.73 3.84
C ALA A 312 -10.76 37.78 4.77
N LEU A 313 -10.81 36.48 4.43
CA LEU A 313 -11.67 35.50 5.08
C LEU A 313 -10.90 34.41 5.83
N GLY A 314 -9.62 34.23 5.47
CA GLY A 314 -8.75 33.19 6.02
C GLY A 314 -7.90 33.67 7.19
N LEU A 315 -7.33 34.88 7.17
CA LEU A 315 -6.51 35.34 8.29
C LEU A 315 -7.38 35.87 9.45
N THR A 316 -7.09 35.41 10.66
CA THR A 316 -7.61 36.01 11.90
C THR A 316 -6.78 37.23 12.28
N THR A 317 -7.30 38.09 13.15
CA THR A 317 -6.55 39.25 13.67
C THR A 317 -5.25 38.83 14.35
N ALA A 318 -5.27 37.75 15.13
CA ALA A 318 -4.07 37.20 15.77
C ALA A 318 -3.03 36.71 14.76
N GLN A 319 -3.44 36.15 13.62
CA GLN A 319 -2.52 35.74 12.55
C GLN A 319 -1.96 36.94 11.78
N VAL A 320 -2.76 37.99 11.53
CA VAL A 320 -2.28 39.24 10.92
C VAL A 320 -1.23 39.90 11.82
N ALA A 321 -1.43 39.91 13.14
CA ALA A 321 -0.53 40.53 14.11
C ALA A 321 0.87 39.94 14.16
N VAL A 322 1.05 38.70 13.71
CA VAL A 322 2.33 38.01 13.74
C VAL A 322 3.04 37.97 12.38
N MET A 323 2.45 38.54 11.33
CA MET A 323 3.15 38.73 10.06
C MET A 323 4.35 39.67 10.26
N THR A 324 5.46 39.46 9.55
CA THR A 324 6.59 40.39 9.69
C THR A 324 6.30 41.70 8.95
N THR A 325 7.01 42.77 9.30
CA THR A 325 6.94 44.04 8.55
C THR A 325 7.36 43.87 7.09
N ALA A 326 8.30 42.96 6.81
CA ALA A 326 8.70 42.61 5.45
C ALA A 326 7.58 41.92 4.67
N ASP A 327 6.81 41.04 5.32
CA ASP A 327 5.66 40.38 4.69
C ASP A 327 4.57 41.37 4.34
N VAL A 328 4.24 42.29 5.27
CA VAL A 328 3.26 43.34 5.06
C VAL A 328 3.69 44.29 3.94
N ALA A 329 4.96 44.72 3.91
CA ALA A 329 5.51 45.55 2.84
C ALA A 329 5.51 44.85 1.47
N ALA A 330 5.59 43.51 1.44
CA ALA A 330 5.58 42.74 0.22
C ALA A 330 4.18 42.40 -0.32
N LEU A 331 3.11 42.66 0.44
CA LEU A 331 1.74 42.45 -0.03
C LEU A 331 1.45 43.30 -1.28
N LYS A 332 0.69 42.75 -2.22
CA LYS A 332 0.18 43.47 -3.38
C LYS A 332 -0.90 44.46 -2.94
N THR A 333 -1.09 45.53 -3.69
CA THR A 333 -2.14 46.52 -3.41
C THR A 333 -3.53 45.90 -3.31
N ALA A 334 -3.86 44.93 -4.17
CA ALA A 334 -5.12 44.19 -4.11
C ALA A 334 -5.28 43.34 -2.82
N GLN A 335 -4.17 42.85 -2.24
CA GLN A 335 -4.15 42.11 -0.99
C GLN A 335 -4.38 43.04 0.20
N VAL A 336 -3.76 44.22 0.20
CA VAL A 336 -4.00 45.27 1.21
C VAL A 336 -5.43 45.77 1.16
N ALA A 337 -5.98 46.02 -0.04
CA ALA A 337 -7.38 46.40 -0.22
C ALA A 337 -8.38 45.30 0.21
N ALA A 338 -7.94 44.04 0.30
CA ALA A 338 -8.77 42.93 0.76
C ALA A 338 -8.80 42.78 2.29
N LEU A 339 -7.90 43.42 3.04
CA LEU A 339 -7.93 43.38 4.51
C LEU A 339 -9.27 43.93 5.02
N THR A 340 -9.89 43.23 5.95
CA THR A 340 -11.10 43.74 6.61
C THR A 340 -10.76 44.90 7.54
N THR A 341 -11.74 45.76 7.83
CA THR A 341 -11.58 46.84 8.82
C THR A 341 -11.17 46.30 10.18
N THR A 342 -11.70 45.15 10.59
CA THR A 342 -11.31 44.45 11.83
C THR A 342 -9.86 43.96 11.80
N GLN A 343 -9.38 43.43 10.68
CA GLN A 343 -7.98 43.01 10.56
C GLN A 343 -7.01 44.18 10.62
N ILE A 344 -7.37 45.35 10.08
CA ILE A 344 -6.54 46.55 10.22
C ILE A 344 -6.58 47.04 11.66
N ALA A 345 -7.78 47.25 12.23
CA ALA A 345 -7.93 47.85 13.56
C ALA A 345 -7.43 46.99 14.73
N GLN A 346 -7.47 45.66 14.60
CA GLN A 346 -7.17 44.74 15.69
C GLN A 346 -6.08 43.72 15.34
N GLY A 347 -5.69 43.64 14.07
CA GLY A 347 -4.70 42.69 13.59
C GLY A 347 -3.38 43.35 13.27
N LEU A 348 -3.35 44.53 12.64
CA LEU A 348 -2.07 45.19 12.34
C LEU A 348 -1.53 45.91 13.58
N THR A 349 -0.22 45.78 13.77
CA THR A 349 0.57 46.57 14.72
C THR A 349 1.00 47.89 14.08
N THR A 350 1.37 48.87 14.90
CA THR A 350 1.88 50.16 14.42
C THR A 350 3.12 50.00 13.54
N ASP A 351 4.03 49.10 13.87
CA ASP A 351 5.23 48.83 13.05
C ASP A 351 4.87 48.26 11.66
N GLN A 352 3.85 47.41 11.59
CA GLN A 352 3.35 46.88 10.31
C GLN A 352 2.64 47.94 9.48
N LEU A 353 1.88 48.85 10.11
CA LEU A 353 1.25 49.99 9.42
C LEU A 353 2.30 50.94 8.85
N VAL A 354 3.36 51.23 9.61
CA VAL A 354 4.50 52.04 9.15
C VAL A 354 5.26 51.37 8.01
N ALA A 355 5.28 50.03 7.95
CA ALA A 355 5.92 49.28 6.89
C ALA A 355 5.14 49.31 5.55
N LEU A 356 3.91 49.82 5.52
CA LEU A 356 3.15 49.95 4.27
C LEU A 356 3.85 50.93 3.31
N THR A 357 3.96 50.52 2.06
CA THR A 357 4.42 51.36 0.96
C THR A 357 3.37 52.39 0.57
N SER A 358 3.78 53.49 -0.08
CA SER A 358 2.84 54.51 -0.57
C SER A 358 1.74 53.94 -1.47
N ALA A 359 2.08 53.02 -2.37
CA ALA A 359 1.12 52.36 -3.24
C ALA A 359 0.10 51.49 -2.48
N GLN A 360 0.51 50.90 -1.35
CA GLN A 360 -0.39 50.12 -0.50
C GLN A 360 -1.31 51.04 0.33
N VAL A 361 -0.79 52.17 0.82
CA VAL A 361 -1.59 53.19 1.51
C VAL A 361 -2.65 53.77 0.56
N ASP A 362 -2.27 54.07 -0.69
CA ASP A 362 -3.20 54.54 -1.73
C ASP A 362 -4.27 53.50 -2.11
N ALA A 363 -4.00 52.22 -1.87
CA ALA A 363 -4.93 51.13 -2.13
C ALA A 363 -5.94 50.89 -0.99
N LEU A 364 -5.77 51.56 0.17
CA LEU A 364 -6.73 51.47 1.26
C LEU A 364 -8.08 52.05 0.84
N THR A 365 -9.14 51.29 1.09
CA THR A 365 -10.51 51.72 0.87
C THR A 365 -10.93 52.76 1.91
N THR A 366 -11.94 53.57 1.58
CA THR A 366 -12.50 54.56 2.51
C THR A 366 -12.96 53.93 3.83
N ALA A 367 -13.52 52.72 3.79
CA ALA A 367 -13.95 52.02 5.01
C ALA A 367 -12.75 51.59 5.88
N GLN A 368 -11.67 51.10 5.26
CA GLN A 368 -10.43 50.75 5.95
C GLN A 368 -9.77 51.95 6.63
N VAL A 369 -9.72 53.11 5.96
CA VAL A 369 -9.19 54.34 6.58
C VAL A 369 -10.10 54.81 7.72
N ALA A 370 -11.42 54.85 7.51
CA ALA A 370 -12.36 55.41 8.49
C ALA A 370 -12.61 54.54 9.72
N GLN A 371 -12.48 53.22 9.60
CA GLN A 371 -12.84 52.26 10.66
C GLN A 371 -11.68 51.35 11.07
N GLY A 372 -10.62 51.27 10.25
CA GLY A 372 -9.47 50.42 10.47
C GLY A 372 -8.30 51.13 11.16
N LEU A 373 -8.11 52.44 10.94
CA LEU A 373 -7.01 53.20 11.53
C LEU A 373 -7.45 53.95 12.79
N THR A 374 -6.55 54.04 13.76
CA THR A 374 -6.71 54.82 14.98
C THR A 374 -5.89 56.11 14.92
N THR A 375 -6.11 57.04 15.85
CA THR A 375 -5.29 58.26 15.95
C THR A 375 -3.81 58.00 16.27
N ALA A 376 -3.46 56.79 16.74
CA ALA A 376 -2.07 56.41 16.96
C ALA A 376 -1.36 55.98 15.66
N ASP A 377 -2.11 55.75 14.59
CA ASP A 377 -1.62 55.24 13.31
C ASP A 377 -1.39 56.34 12.27
N VAL A 378 -1.77 57.60 12.57
CA VAL A 378 -1.75 58.77 11.67
C VAL A 378 -0.79 59.84 12.20
#